data_AF-A0A193QHC6-F1
#
_entry.id   AF-A0A193QHC6-F1
#
_cell.length_a   1.000
_cell.length_b   1.000
_cell.length_c   1.000
_cell.angle_alpha   90.00
_cell.angle_beta   90.00
_cell.angle_gamma   90.00
#
_symmetry.space_group_name_H-M   'P 1'
#
loop_
_entity.id
_entity.type
_entity.pdbx_description
1 polymer ?
#
loop_
_entity_poly.entity_id
_entity_poly.type
_entity_poly.pdbx_seq_one_letter_code
_entity_poly.pdbx_strand_id
1 'polypeptide(L)' 'MKPRIPVDIRRRAKMLIRLWRSGAIYAKRTYRRKYLSIPVNRRWRALSKDNGRHWDVMSHATYDNEI' A
#
# COMPACT_ATOMS: atom_id res chain seq x y z
N MET A 1 11.71 1.17 -16.03
CA MET A 1 12.33 0.80 -14.73
C MET A 1 11.30 0.97 -13.62
N LYS A 2 11.06 -0.05 -12.78
CA LYS A 2 10.29 0.16 -11.53
C LYS A 2 11.13 1.05 -10.62
N PRO A 3 10.62 2.18 -10.11
CA PRO A 3 11.40 3.07 -9.25
C PRO A 3 11.88 2.31 -8.02
N ARG A 4 13.17 2.41 -7.69
CA ARG A 4 13.73 1.78 -6.50
C ARG A 4 13.04 2.37 -5.27
N ILE A 5 12.31 1.54 -4.55
CA ILE A 5 11.60 1.96 -3.33
C ILE A 5 12.66 2.35 -2.28
N PRO A 6 12.59 3.55 -1.67
CA PRO A 6 13.48 3.93 -0.59
C PRO A 6 13.36 3.01 0.63
N VAL A 7 14.45 2.85 1.40
CA VAL A 7 14.52 1.91 2.54
C VAL A 7 13.54 2.31 3.65
N ASP A 8 13.47 3.59 3.96
CA ASP A 8 12.56 4.20 4.93
C ASP A 8 11.09 3.96 4.56
N ILE A 9 10.75 4.09 3.28
CA ILE A 9 9.40 3.79 2.77
C ILE A 9 9.06 2.32 2.95
N ARG A 10 9.98 1.39 2.66
CA ARG A 10 9.75 -0.03 2.91
C ARG A 10 9.54 -0.32 4.39
N ARG A 11 10.33 0.29 5.28
CA ARG A 11 10.18 0.12 6.74
C ARG A 11 8.83 0.64 7.22
N ARG A 12 8.44 1.84 6.80
CA ARG A 12 7.16 2.46 7.17
C ARG A 12 5.97 1.65 6.64
N ALA A 13 6.03 1.17 5.40
CA ALA A 13 5.01 0.30 4.83
C ALA A 13 4.84 -0.99 5.64
N LYS A 14 5.95 -1.68 5.98
CA LYS A 14 5.92 -2.87 6.83
C LYS A 14 5.27 -2.60 8.19
N MET A 15 5.59 -1.47 8.82
CA MET A 15 4.97 -1.07 10.10
C MET A 15 3.46 -0.88 9.95
N LEU A 16 3.01 -0.14 8.94
CA LEU A 16 1.59 0.10 8.69
C LEU A 16 0.82 -1.19 8.38
N ILE A 17 1.42 -2.11 7.61
CA ILE A 17 0.82 -3.42 7.32
C ILE A 17 0.66 -4.24 8.61
N ARG A 18 1.63 -4.20 9.52
CA ARG A 18 1.52 -4.86 10.83
C ARG A 18 0.40 -4.26 11.67
N LEU A 19 0.30 -2.93 11.73
CA LEU A 19 -0.80 -2.24 12.43
C LEU A 19 -2.16 -2.57 11.84
N TRP A 20 -2.25 -2.69 10.51
CA TRP A 20 -3.49 -3.10 9.86
C TRP A 20 -3.85 -4.55 10.22
N ARG A 21 -2.87 -5.46 10.20
CA ARG A 21 -3.07 -6.87 10.59
C ARG A 21 -3.50 -7.03 12.04
N SER A 22 -3.03 -6.15 12.94
CA SER A 22 -3.46 -6.14 14.34
C SER A 22 -4.79 -5.42 14.57
N GLY A 23 -5.44 -4.90 13.52
CA GLY A 23 -6.69 -4.14 13.63
C GLY A 23 -6.55 -2.72 14.17
N ALA A 24 -5.33 -2.21 14.35
CA ALA A 24 -5.08 -0.88 14.90
C ALA A 24 -5.32 0.24 13.88
N ILE A 25 -5.26 -0.05 12.57
CA ILE A 25 -5.61 0.89 11.51
C ILE A 25 -6.46 0.21 10.43
N TYR A 26 -7.21 1.01 9.68
CA TYR A 26 -8.01 0.54 8.56
C TYR A 26 -7.37 0.86 7.21
N ALA A 27 -7.43 -0.09 6.28
CA ALA A 27 -7.10 0.12 4.87
C ALA A 27 -8.33 0.62 4.11
N LYS A 28 -8.11 1.48 3.12
CA LYS A 28 -9.20 1.95 2.24
C LYS A 28 -9.43 0.93 1.12
N ARG A 29 -10.67 0.79 0.66
CA ARG A 29 -10.98 0.04 -0.56
C ARG A 29 -10.99 0.96 -1.78
N THR A 30 -10.35 0.54 -2.86
CA THR A 30 -10.40 1.25 -4.14
C THR A 30 -11.79 1.13 -4.75
N TYR A 31 -12.22 2.14 -5.51
CA TYR A 31 -13.62 2.20 -5.95
C TYR A 31 -13.98 1.07 -6.94
N ARG A 32 -13.22 0.94 -8.04
CA ARG A 32 -13.51 0.01 -9.14
C ARG A 32 -13.16 -1.42 -8.76
N ARG A 33 -11.91 -1.65 -8.36
CA ARG A 33 -11.36 -3.00 -8.16
C ARG A 33 -11.50 -3.55 -6.73
N LYS A 34 -11.97 -2.72 -5.78
CA LYS A 34 -12.14 -3.08 -4.36
C LYS A 34 -10.87 -3.58 -3.66
N TYR A 35 -9.71 -3.27 -4.21
CA TYR A 35 -8.39 -3.56 -3.63
C TYR A 35 -8.21 -2.79 -2.33
N LEU A 36 -7.39 -3.32 -1.42
CA LEU A 36 -7.02 -2.62 -0.20
C LEU A 36 -5.84 -1.69 -0.45
N SER A 37 -5.89 -0.48 0.10
CA SER A 37 -4.87 0.54 -0.06
C SER A 37 -4.57 1.20 1.29
N ILE A 38 -3.28 1.26 1.63
CA ILE A 38 -2.77 1.98 2.79
C ILE A 38 -1.85 3.11 2.29
N PRO A 39 -2.11 4.38 2.64
CA PRO A 39 -1.18 5.46 2.35
C PRO A 39 0.06 5.35 3.24
N VAL A 40 1.24 5.17 2.64
CA VAL A 40 2.50 5.15 3.38
C VAL A 40 2.95 6.59 3.68
N ASN A 41 2.84 7.45 2.67
CA ASN A 41 2.96 8.91 2.76
C ASN A 41 2.26 9.55 1.55
N ARG A 42 2.55 10.82 1.23
CA ARG A 42 1.91 11.52 0.11
C ARG A 42 2.23 10.88 -1.27
N ARG A 43 3.42 10.31 -1.45
CA ARG A 43 3.93 9.80 -2.75
C ARG A 43 3.91 8.27 -2.87
N TRP A 44 3.63 7.55 -1.79
CA TRP A 44 3.75 6.09 -1.74
C TRP A 44 2.49 5.43 -1.17
N ARG A 45 2.14 4.27 -1.73
CA ARG A 45 0.98 3.45 -1.37
C ARG A 45 1.43 2.01 -1.18
N ALA A 46 0.83 1.34 -0.20
CA ALA A 46 0.83 -0.12 -0.14
C ALA A 46 -0.54 -0.60 -0.67
N LEU A 47 -0.54 -1.40 -1.73
CA LEU A 47 -1.74 -1.92 -2.37
C LEU A 47 -1.79 -3.45 -2.20
N SER A 48 -2.95 -3.97 -1.83
CA SER A 48 -3.21 -5.40 -1.80
C SER A 48 -4.39 -5.74 -2.69
N LYS A 49 -4.15 -6.63 -3.66
CA LYS A 49 -5.14 -7.12 -4.61
C LYS A 49 -5.88 -8.37 -4.11
N ASP A 50 -5.40 -8.97 -3.03
CA ASP A 50 -5.82 -10.27 -2.50
C ASP A 50 -6.32 -10.20 -1.05
N ASN A 51 -7.02 -9.10 -0.72
CA ASN A 51 -7.62 -8.84 0.59
C ASN A 51 -6.61 -8.90 1.76
N GLY A 52 -5.37 -8.49 1.52
CA GLY A 52 -4.37 -8.25 2.55
C GLY A 52 -3.38 -9.39 2.76
N ARG A 53 -3.43 -10.46 1.94
CA ARG A 53 -2.45 -11.56 2.00
C ARG A 53 -1.08 -11.05 1.55
N HIS A 54 -1.01 -10.35 0.42
CA HIS A 54 0.20 -9.72 -0.10
C HIS A 54 0.01 -8.21 -0.30
N TRP A 55 1.11 -7.46 -0.15
CA TRP A 55 1.11 -6.01 -0.25
C TRP A 55 2.27 -5.53 -1.13
N ASP A 56 1.93 -4.85 -2.21
CA ASP A 56 2.88 -4.20 -3.10
C ASP A 56 3.05 -2.73 -2.70
N VAL A 57 4.31 -2.32 -2.48
CA VAL A 57 4.63 -0.92 -2.21
C VAL A 57 5.01 -0.24 -3.51
N MET A 58 4.30 0.82 -3.87
CA MET A 58 4.45 1.51 -5.14
C MET A 58 4.26 3.02 -5.00
N SER A 59 4.75 3.77 -5.99
CA SER A 59 4.54 5.21 -6.05
C SER A 59 3.07 5.52 -6.32
N HIS A 60 2.66 6.76 -6.06
CA HIS A 60 1.31 7.24 -6.39
C HIS A 60 1.01 7.11 -7.88
N ALA A 61 1.98 7.46 -8.74
CA ALA A 61 1.82 7.35 -10.19
C ALA A 61 1.60 5.89 -10.64
N THR A 62 2.34 4.93 -10.07
CA THR A 62 2.09 3.51 -10.35
C THR A 62 0.75 3.05 -9.79
N TYR A 63 0.39 3.50 -8.59
CA TYR A 63 -0.89 3.20 -7.97
C TYR A 63 -2.08 3.67 -8.81
N ASP A 64 -2.03 4.87 -9.39
CA ASP A 64 -3.13 5.40 -10.22
C ASP A 64 -3.38 4.55 -11.48
N ASN A 65 -2.34 3.91 -12.01
CA ASN A 65 -2.48 2.98 -13.14
C ASN A 65 -3.08 1.62 -12.73
N GLU A 66 -3.11 1.31 -11.44
CA GLU A 66 -3.56 0.02 -10.91
C GLU A 66 -5.02 0.02 -10.41
N ILE A 67 -5.69 1.18 -10.33
CA ILE A 67 -7.00 1.32 -9.67
C ILE A 67 -8.15 1.73 -10.59
#